data_AF-A0A512BVS3-F1
#
_entry.id   AF-A0A512BVS3-F1
#
_cell.length_a   1.000
_cell.length_b   1.000
_cell.length_c   1.000
_cell.angle_alpha   90.00
_cell.angle_beta   90.00
_cell.angle_gamma   90.00
#
_symmetry.space_group_name_H-M   'P 1'
#
loop_
_entity.id
_entity.type
_entity.pdbx_description
1 polymer ?
#
loop_
_entity_poly.entity_id
_entity_poly.type
_entity_poly.pdbx_seq_one_letter_code
_entity_poly.pdbx_strand_id
1 'polypeptide(L)'
;MPFSNETDADKRLEILAKEAKNNFTLAWNGSEASLRNYKAVGEALIEAKTLRPNGYLKWAKAHLDIGKQWCANLVFLALNWLDYEQARSWAEAEGQPLGRKEFGVDGAVALIKKYRKSMDPAAHDSGDAPKRETKVSKLEAEVESLKQQLAGVMAQNALLMARIAGAVPKNPEPLDERTKDRARKESMLWRAGTTQGESAAAEERLRTMAQNRHWEFEAFLRECRIERPVNWTVAKAA
;
A
#
# COMPACT_ATOMS: atom_id res chain seq x y z
N MET A 1 -26.23 -28.06 13.65
CA MET A 1 -27.21 -27.10 13.09
C MET A 1 -26.46 -26.05 12.27
N PRO A 2 -26.55 -26.06 10.92
CA PRO A 2 -25.78 -25.14 10.06
C PRO A 2 -26.60 -23.98 9.41
N PHE A 3 -27.82 -23.71 9.86
CA PHE A 3 -28.76 -22.79 9.17
C PHE A 3 -28.53 -21.27 9.44
N SER A 4 -27.59 -20.88 10.31
CA SER A 4 -27.43 -19.47 10.69
C SER A 4 -26.72 -18.62 9.62
N ASN A 5 -25.77 -19.17 8.87
CA ASN A 5 -24.94 -18.38 7.95
C ASN A 5 -25.67 -17.96 6.66
N GLU A 6 -26.62 -18.77 6.19
CA GLU A 6 -27.33 -18.51 4.94
C GLU A 6 -28.31 -17.32 5.09
N THR A 7 -28.95 -17.24 6.26
CA THR A 7 -29.91 -16.17 6.59
C THR A 7 -29.22 -14.79 6.67
N ASP A 8 -27.98 -14.75 7.15
CA ASP A 8 -27.22 -13.50 7.27
C ASP A 8 -26.65 -13.03 5.93
N ALA A 9 -26.21 -13.97 5.08
CA ALA A 9 -25.79 -13.67 3.71
C ALA A 9 -26.93 -13.08 2.87
N ASP A 10 -28.14 -13.62 3.00
CA ASP A 10 -29.32 -13.13 2.27
C ASP A 10 -29.74 -11.72 2.75
N LYS A 11 -29.73 -11.47 4.06
CA LYS A 11 -29.96 -10.11 4.59
C LYS A 11 -28.92 -9.12 4.08
N ARG A 12 -27.64 -9.52 4.02
CA ARG A 12 -26.57 -8.67 3.48
C ARG A 12 -26.79 -8.37 1.99
N LEU A 13 -27.18 -9.38 1.20
CA LEU A 13 -27.52 -9.21 -0.20
C LEU A 13 -28.69 -8.25 -0.42
N GLU A 14 -29.69 -8.23 0.45
CA GLU A 14 -30.80 -7.27 0.38
C GLU A 14 -30.34 -5.82 0.67
N ILE A 15 -29.45 -5.64 1.65
CA ILE A 15 -28.86 -4.34 1.97
C ILE A 15 -28.06 -3.83 0.77
N LEU A 16 -27.18 -4.68 0.23
CA LEU A 16 -26.37 -4.37 -0.96
C LEU A 16 -27.25 -4.01 -2.16
N ALA A 17 -28.38 -4.70 -2.35
CA ALA A 17 -29.31 -4.40 -3.43
C ALA A 17 -29.90 -3.00 -3.31
N LYS A 18 -30.29 -2.59 -2.09
CA LYS A 18 -30.85 -1.25 -1.83
C LYS A 18 -29.80 -0.16 -2.05
N GLU A 19 -28.60 -0.35 -1.51
CA GLU A 19 -27.47 0.58 -1.66
C GLU A 19 -27.07 0.74 -3.13
N ALA A 20 -26.89 -0.37 -3.84
CA ALA A 20 -26.54 -0.37 -5.26
C ALA A 20 -27.63 0.30 -6.10
N LYS A 21 -28.92 0.04 -5.84
CA LYS A 21 -30.02 0.68 -6.56
C LYS A 21 -30.07 2.19 -6.36
N ASN A 22 -29.84 2.66 -5.13
CA ASN A 22 -29.75 4.09 -4.82
C ASN A 22 -28.59 4.75 -5.59
N ASN A 23 -27.38 4.18 -5.49
CA ASN A 23 -26.21 4.67 -6.21
C ASN A 23 -26.42 4.68 -7.73
N PHE A 24 -27.02 3.62 -8.28
CA PHE A 24 -27.33 3.54 -9.71
C PHE A 24 -28.27 4.65 -10.17
N THR A 25 -29.23 5.05 -9.34
CA THR A 25 -30.18 6.14 -9.62
C THR A 25 -29.46 7.50 -9.63
N LEU A 26 -28.50 7.70 -8.71
CA LEU A 26 -27.68 8.91 -8.63
C LEU A 26 -26.60 9.01 -9.73
N ALA A 27 -26.35 7.93 -10.47
CA ALA A 27 -25.28 7.84 -11.45
C ALA A 27 -25.63 8.39 -12.85
N TRP A 28 -26.84 8.90 -13.08
CA TRP A 28 -27.29 9.26 -14.43
C TRP A 28 -26.74 10.59 -14.99
N ASN A 29 -26.08 11.41 -14.18
CA ASN A 29 -25.75 12.78 -14.57
C ASN A 29 -24.51 12.91 -15.46
N GLY A 30 -23.69 11.86 -15.58
CA GLY A 30 -22.46 11.87 -16.39
C GLY A 30 -21.41 12.86 -15.84
N SER A 31 -21.32 12.95 -14.52
CA SER A 31 -20.32 13.72 -13.78
C SER A 31 -19.34 12.79 -13.06
N GLU A 32 -18.26 13.33 -12.48
CA GLU A 32 -17.36 12.54 -11.64
C GLU A 32 -18.10 11.86 -10.47
N ALA A 33 -19.05 12.57 -9.85
CA ALA A 33 -19.87 12.01 -8.80
C ALA A 33 -20.69 10.80 -9.30
N SER A 34 -21.20 10.87 -10.53
CA SER A 34 -21.88 9.74 -11.16
C SER A 34 -20.97 8.53 -11.34
N LEU A 35 -19.71 8.74 -11.74
CA LEU A 35 -18.75 7.65 -11.90
C LEU A 35 -18.39 7.00 -10.56
N ARG A 36 -18.28 7.79 -9.48
CA ARG A 36 -18.09 7.27 -8.11
C ARG A 36 -19.30 6.44 -7.65
N ASN A 37 -20.52 6.83 -8.02
CA ASN A 37 -21.70 6.03 -7.75
C ASN A 37 -21.68 4.71 -8.53
N TYR A 38 -21.27 4.71 -9.81
CA TYR A 38 -21.08 3.47 -10.57
C TYR A 38 -19.99 2.56 -9.96
N LYS A 39 -18.90 3.15 -9.45
CA LYS A 39 -17.87 2.41 -8.70
C LYS A 39 -18.48 1.71 -7.48
N ALA A 40 -19.27 2.41 -6.67
CA ALA A 40 -19.93 1.84 -5.50
C ALA A 40 -20.88 0.68 -5.86
N VAL A 41 -21.60 0.78 -6.99
CA VAL A 41 -22.39 -0.35 -7.53
C VAL A 41 -21.49 -1.53 -7.89
N GLY A 42 -20.34 -1.28 -8.51
CA GLY A 42 -19.34 -2.31 -8.80
C GLY A 42 -18.77 -3.00 -7.55
N GLU A 43 -18.50 -2.24 -6.48
CA GLU A 43 -18.07 -2.76 -5.18
C GLU A 43 -19.15 -3.66 -4.54
N ALA A 44 -20.40 -3.22 -4.57
CA ALA A 44 -21.54 -4.04 -4.10
C ALA A 44 -21.69 -5.33 -4.92
N LEU A 45 -21.42 -5.30 -6.23
CA LEU A 45 -21.43 -6.48 -7.09
C LEU A 45 -20.29 -7.45 -6.77
N ILE A 46 -19.10 -6.94 -6.41
CA ILE A 46 -17.96 -7.75 -5.98
C ILE A 46 -18.31 -8.46 -4.67
N GLU A 47 -18.90 -7.75 -3.71
CA GLU A 47 -19.33 -8.34 -2.44
C GLU A 47 -20.49 -9.34 -2.63
N ALA A 48 -21.46 -9.03 -3.49
CA ALA A 48 -22.51 -9.99 -3.83
C ALA A 48 -21.94 -11.26 -4.49
N LYS A 49 -20.85 -11.14 -5.25
CA LYS A 49 -20.15 -12.28 -5.84
C LYS A 49 -19.42 -13.12 -4.79
N THR A 50 -18.87 -12.54 -3.72
CA THR A 50 -18.26 -13.32 -2.64
C THR A 50 -19.31 -14.07 -1.82
N LEU A 51 -20.46 -13.43 -1.57
CA LEU A 51 -21.58 -14.04 -0.85
C LEU A 51 -22.30 -15.11 -1.67
N ARG A 52 -22.41 -14.94 -3.00
CA ARG A 52 -23.13 -15.86 -3.88
C ARG A 52 -22.42 -16.07 -5.24
N PRO A 53 -21.30 -16.82 -5.29
CA PRO A 53 -20.44 -16.93 -6.48
C PRO A 53 -21.16 -17.38 -7.76
N ASN A 54 -22.06 -18.37 -7.64
CA ASN A 54 -22.78 -18.95 -8.78
C ASN A 54 -24.11 -18.25 -9.10
N GLY A 55 -24.56 -17.32 -8.25
CA GLY A 55 -25.89 -16.73 -8.30
C GLY A 55 -25.92 -15.21 -8.42
N TYR A 56 -24.80 -14.51 -8.24
CA TYR A 56 -24.78 -13.05 -8.18
C TYR A 56 -25.28 -12.39 -9.46
N LEU A 57 -25.07 -12.98 -10.65
CA LEU A 57 -25.60 -12.44 -11.91
C LEU A 57 -27.14 -12.52 -11.96
N LYS A 58 -27.73 -13.60 -11.42
CA LYS A 58 -29.19 -13.72 -11.31
C LYS A 58 -29.73 -12.70 -10.31
N TRP A 59 -29.03 -12.53 -9.18
CA TRP A 59 -29.34 -11.52 -8.17
C TRP A 59 -29.26 -10.09 -8.74
N ALA A 60 -28.20 -9.75 -9.47
CA ALA A 60 -28.02 -8.43 -10.07
C ALA A 60 -29.13 -8.12 -11.09
N LYS A 61 -29.49 -9.11 -11.93
CA LYS A 61 -30.63 -8.96 -12.85
C LYS A 61 -31.95 -8.78 -12.09
N ALA A 62 -32.18 -9.54 -11.02
CA ALA A 62 -33.44 -9.50 -10.27
C ALA A 62 -33.64 -8.20 -9.48
N HIS A 63 -32.57 -7.63 -8.90
CA HIS A 63 -32.69 -6.48 -7.99
C HIS A 63 -32.27 -5.15 -8.61
N LEU A 64 -31.32 -5.16 -9.55
CA LEU A 64 -30.77 -3.96 -10.16
C LEU A 64 -31.23 -3.76 -11.61
N ASP A 65 -31.83 -4.80 -12.23
CA ASP A 65 -32.20 -4.83 -13.66
C ASP A 65 -31.01 -4.57 -14.60
N ILE A 66 -29.82 -5.05 -14.20
CA ILE A 66 -28.58 -4.86 -14.95
C ILE A 66 -28.21 -6.14 -15.70
N GLY A 67 -27.87 -5.98 -17.00
CA GLY A 67 -27.38 -7.08 -17.84
C GLY A 67 -25.97 -7.57 -17.47
N LYS A 68 -25.62 -8.77 -17.93
CA LYS A 68 -24.31 -9.40 -17.68
C LYS A 68 -23.12 -8.52 -18.09
N GLN A 69 -23.21 -7.88 -19.25
CA GLN A 69 -22.14 -7.03 -19.78
C GLN A 69 -21.90 -5.80 -18.88
N TRP A 70 -22.98 -5.15 -18.45
CA TRP A 70 -22.89 -4.02 -17.53
C TRP A 70 -22.33 -4.43 -16.17
N CYS A 71 -22.73 -5.58 -15.63
CA CYS A 71 -22.13 -6.10 -14.39
C CYS A 71 -20.61 -6.27 -14.54
N ALA A 72 -20.15 -6.80 -15.67
CA ALA A 72 -18.72 -6.96 -15.93
C ALA A 72 -17.99 -5.61 -16.01
N ASN A 73 -18.56 -4.62 -16.69
CA ASN A 73 -17.96 -3.28 -16.79
C ASN A 73 -17.92 -2.56 -15.43
N LEU A 74 -18.97 -2.65 -14.61
CA LEU A 74 -19.02 -2.05 -13.28
C LEU A 74 -18.02 -2.70 -12.31
N VAL A 75 -17.94 -4.03 -12.30
CA VAL A 75 -16.95 -4.77 -11.51
C VAL A 75 -15.53 -4.43 -11.98
N PHE A 76 -15.30 -4.37 -13.29
CA PHE A 76 -14.01 -3.97 -13.85
C PHE A 76 -13.63 -2.55 -13.39
N LEU A 77 -14.56 -1.60 -13.49
CA LEU A 77 -14.31 -0.22 -13.05
C LEU A 77 -13.96 -0.14 -11.56
N ALA A 78 -14.70 -0.86 -10.70
CA ALA A 78 -14.43 -0.88 -9.26
C ALA A 78 -13.05 -1.46 -8.93
N LEU A 79 -12.68 -2.59 -9.57
CA LEU A 79 -11.37 -3.22 -9.35
C LEU A 79 -10.18 -2.39 -9.86
N ASN A 80 -10.40 -1.55 -10.89
CA ASN A 80 -9.36 -0.77 -11.55
C ASN A 80 -9.57 0.73 -11.35
N TRP A 81 -10.12 1.14 -10.20
CA TRP A 81 -10.41 2.54 -9.91
C TRP A 81 -9.14 3.40 -9.83
N LEU A 82 -8.08 2.88 -9.22
CA LEU A 82 -6.79 3.57 -9.14
C LEU A 82 -6.21 3.81 -10.54
N ASP A 83 -6.28 2.81 -11.43
CA ASP A 83 -5.87 2.95 -12.82
C ASP A 83 -6.70 4.01 -13.56
N TYR A 84 -7.99 4.15 -13.25
CA TYR A 84 -8.80 5.23 -13.81
C TYR A 84 -8.32 6.61 -13.33
N GLU A 85 -8.04 6.77 -12.04
CA GLU A 85 -7.53 8.05 -11.51
C GLU A 85 -6.18 8.42 -12.14
N GLN A 86 -5.29 7.46 -12.29
CA GLN A 86 -4.01 7.64 -12.99
C GLN A 86 -4.20 7.97 -14.47
N ALA A 87 -5.09 7.24 -15.16
CA ALA A 87 -5.42 7.48 -16.56
C ALA A 87 -6.04 8.87 -16.77
N ARG A 88 -6.83 9.36 -15.82
CA ARG A 88 -7.39 10.71 -15.83
C ARG A 88 -6.29 11.77 -15.73
N SER A 89 -5.42 11.66 -14.72
CA SER A 89 -4.30 12.59 -14.55
C SER A 89 -3.34 12.57 -15.74
N TRP A 90 -3.10 11.41 -16.34
CA TRP A 90 -2.33 11.29 -17.57
C TRP A 90 -2.99 12.02 -18.75
N ALA A 91 -4.30 11.85 -18.96
CA ALA A 91 -5.01 12.53 -20.05
C ALA A 91 -5.03 14.06 -19.87
N GLU A 92 -5.20 14.54 -18.63
CA GLU A 92 -5.11 15.97 -18.29
C GLU A 92 -3.70 16.53 -18.58
N ALA A 93 -2.64 15.79 -18.22
CA ALA A 93 -1.25 16.17 -18.50
C ALA A 93 -0.93 16.20 -20.00
N GLU A 94 -1.56 15.34 -20.80
CA GLU A 94 -1.48 15.36 -22.27
C GLU A 94 -2.36 16.46 -22.92
N GLY A 95 -3.09 17.25 -22.12
CA GLY A 95 -3.99 18.28 -22.63
C GLY A 95 -5.22 17.72 -23.35
N GLN A 96 -5.58 16.45 -23.11
CA GLN A 96 -6.79 15.85 -23.67
C GLN A 96 -8.01 16.32 -22.87
N PRO A 97 -8.97 17.01 -23.49
CA PRO A 97 -10.17 17.46 -22.79
C PRO A 97 -11.05 16.26 -22.45
N LEU A 98 -11.25 16.01 -21.15
CA LEU A 98 -12.18 14.99 -20.66
C LEU A 98 -13.61 15.53 -20.77
N GLY A 99 -14.37 15.01 -21.72
CA GLY A 99 -15.78 15.35 -21.91
C GLY A 99 -16.73 14.61 -20.96
N ARG A 100 -18.04 14.81 -21.20
CA ARG A 100 -19.11 14.12 -20.45
C ARG A 100 -19.10 12.60 -20.66
N LYS A 101 -18.59 12.11 -21.79
CA LYS A 101 -18.62 10.69 -22.16
C LYS A 101 -17.60 9.89 -21.34
N GLU A 102 -16.54 10.53 -20.91
CA GLU A 102 -15.42 10.00 -20.12
C GLU A 102 -15.84 9.73 -18.67
N PHE A 103 -16.83 10.47 -18.18
CA PHE A 103 -17.48 10.24 -16.88
C PHE A 103 -18.58 9.16 -16.92
N GLY A 104 -18.76 8.47 -18.05
CA GLY A 104 -19.55 7.24 -18.14
C GLY A 104 -18.69 6.00 -17.91
N VAL A 105 -19.31 4.87 -17.55
CA VAL A 105 -18.60 3.61 -17.30
C VAL A 105 -17.76 3.18 -18.50
N ASP A 106 -18.34 3.19 -19.70
CA ASP A 106 -17.62 2.79 -20.91
C ASP A 106 -16.47 3.75 -21.25
N GLY A 107 -16.64 5.05 -21.00
CA GLY A 107 -15.60 6.06 -21.16
C GLY A 107 -14.43 5.85 -20.20
N ALA A 108 -14.72 5.62 -18.92
CA ALA A 108 -13.70 5.31 -17.91
C ALA A 108 -12.94 4.02 -18.25
N VAL A 109 -13.64 2.97 -18.69
CA VAL A 109 -13.02 1.71 -19.13
C VAL A 109 -12.13 1.90 -20.35
N ALA A 110 -12.58 2.70 -21.33
CA ALA A 110 -11.79 3.03 -22.51
C ALA A 110 -10.53 3.83 -22.14
N LEU A 111 -10.65 4.77 -21.20
CA LEU A 111 -9.56 5.59 -20.71
C LEU A 111 -8.48 4.75 -20.01
N ILE A 112 -8.89 3.84 -19.11
CA ILE A 112 -7.97 2.87 -18.48
C ILE A 112 -7.20 2.06 -19.54
N LYS A 113 -7.91 1.55 -20.56
CA LYS A 113 -7.27 0.76 -21.63
C LYS A 113 -6.27 1.60 -22.42
N LYS A 114 -6.61 2.86 -22.74
CA LYS A 114 -5.74 3.78 -23.45
C LYS A 114 -4.48 4.09 -22.64
N TYR A 115 -4.63 4.34 -21.34
CA TYR A 115 -3.53 4.59 -20.41
C TYR A 115 -2.61 3.38 -20.27
N ARG A 116 -3.15 2.18 -20.07
CA ARG A 116 -2.34 0.95 -20.02
C ARG A 116 -1.57 0.73 -21.32
N LYS A 117 -2.18 1.06 -22.47
CA LYS A 117 -1.53 0.97 -23.79
C LYS A 117 -0.39 1.99 -23.96
N SER A 118 -0.49 3.19 -23.38
CA SER A 118 0.62 4.16 -23.44
C SER A 118 1.78 3.79 -22.51
N MET A 119 1.49 3.13 -21.38
CA MET A 119 2.52 2.70 -20.43
C MET A 119 3.26 1.43 -20.85
N ASP A 120 2.61 0.54 -21.60
CA ASP A 120 3.22 -0.68 -22.14
C ASP A 120 2.86 -0.88 -23.63
N PRO A 121 3.59 -0.21 -24.55
CA PRO A 121 3.36 -0.36 -25.98
C PRO A 121 3.76 -1.74 -26.50
N ALA A 122 4.59 -2.50 -25.76
CA ALA A 122 5.07 -3.82 -26.17
C ALA A 122 4.07 -4.95 -25.87
N ALA A 123 3.15 -4.77 -24.93
CA ALA A 123 2.14 -5.76 -24.58
C ALA A 123 1.01 -5.94 -25.61
N HIS A 124 0.88 -5.05 -26.61
CA HIS A 124 -0.35 -4.92 -27.41
C HIS A 124 -0.26 -5.28 -28.90
N ASP A 125 0.88 -5.75 -29.40
CA ASP A 125 0.99 -6.31 -30.76
C ASP A 125 0.44 -7.76 -30.86
N SER A 126 -0.05 -8.33 -29.76
CA SER A 126 -0.77 -9.61 -29.77
C SER A 126 -2.29 -9.40 -29.79
N GLY A 127 -2.81 -9.04 -30.96
CA GLY A 127 -4.23 -9.16 -31.27
C GLY A 127 -4.67 -10.63 -31.33
N ASP A 128 -5.82 -10.90 -30.73
CA ASP A 128 -6.63 -12.13 -30.72
C ASP A 128 -6.01 -13.47 -30.25
N ALA A 129 -6.75 -14.11 -29.33
CA ALA A 129 -6.43 -15.36 -28.62
C ALA A 129 -6.34 -16.58 -29.57
N PRO A 130 -5.70 -17.73 -29.17
CA PRO A 130 -5.47 -18.20 -27.81
C PRO A 130 -4.01 -18.59 -27.50
N LYS A 131 -3.45 -18.06 -26.40
CA LYS A 131 -2.12 -18.46 -25.91
C LYS A 131 -2.06 -18.36 -24.38
N ARG A 132 -2.84 -19.21 -23.70
CA ARG A 132 -2.74 -19.35 -22.24
C ARG A 132 -1.44 -20.06 -21.84
N GLU A 133 -0.85 -20.89 -22.70
CA GLU A 133 0.37 -21.63 -22.39
C GLU A 133 1.64 -20.76 -22.41
N THR A 134 1.76 -19.78 -23.32
CA THR A 134 2.95 -18.90 -23.34
C THR A 134 2.97 -17.84 -22.26
N LYS A 135 1.80 -17.47 -21.70
CA LYS A 135 1.75 -16.48 -20.60
C LYS A 135 2.19 -17.11 -19.28
N VAL A 136 1.84 -18.37 -19.03
CA VAL A 136 2.32 -19.10 -17.85
C VAL A 136 3.82 -19.28 -17.93
N SER A 137 4.37 -19.70 -19.07
CA SER A 137 5.83 -19.83 -19.25
C SER A 137 6.59 -18.51 -19.07
N LYS A 138 6.05 -17.37 -19.54
CA LYS A 138 6.66 -16.05 -19.31
C LYS A 138 6.60 -15.64 -17.84
N LEU A 139 5.46 -15.84 -17.19
CA LEU A 139 5.32 -15.54 -15.76
C LEU A 139 6.19 -16.45 -14.89
N GLU A 140 6.36 -17.72 -15.25
CA GLU A 140 7.29 -18.64 -14.58
C GLU A 140 8.74 -18.18 -14.74
N ALA A 141 9.13 -17.71 -15.94
CA ALA A 141 10.45 -17.15 -16.17
C ALA A 141 10.68 -15.84 -15.37
N GLU A 142 9.67 -14.98 -15.27
CA GLU A 142 9.73 -13.76 -14.44
C GLU A 142 9.81 -14.10 -12.95
N VAL A 143 9.03 -15.06 -12.47
CA VAL A 143 9.09 -15.53 -11.07
C VAL A 143 10.47 -16.09 -10.74
N GLU A 144 11.06 -16.87 -11.65
CA GLU A 144 12.39 -17.43 -11.44
C GLU A 144 13.47 -16.34 -11.46
N SER A 145 13.37 -15.38 -12.38
CA SER A 145 14.24 -14.19 -12.41
C SER A 145 14.16 -13.39 -11.11
N LEU A 146 12.95 -13.12 -10.60
CA LEU A 146 12.74 -12.41 -9.35
C LEU A 146 13.29 -13.19 -8.14
N LYS A 147 13.17 -14.52 -8.12
CA LYS A 147 13.78 -15.36 -7.08
C LYS A 147 15.31 -15.26 -7.10
N GLN A 148 15.92 -15.24 -8.29
CA GLN A 148 17.38 -15.07 -8.43
C GLN A 148 17.83 -13.69 -7.96
N GLN A 149 17.10 -12.63 -8.31
CA GLN A 149 17.38 -11.28 -7.81
C GLN A 149 17.25 -11.19 -6.29
N LEU A 150 16.19 -11.77 -5.72
CA LEU A 150 15.98 -11.81 -4.28
C LEU A 150 17.13 -12.55 -3.57
N ALA A 151 17.55 -13.70 -4.09
CA ALA A 151 18.68 -14.45 -3.55
C ALA A 151 19.99 -13.63 -3.61
N GLY A 152 20.22 -12.89 -4.69
CA GLY A 152 21.37 -11.99 -4.83
C GLY A 152 21.36 -10.87 -3.77
N VAL A 153 20.23 -10.21 -3.57
CA VAL A 153 20.08 -9.16 -2.55
C VAL A 153 20.22 -9.73 -1.14
N MET A 154 19.67 -10.92 -0.86
CA MET A 154 19.83 -11.58 0.43
C MET A 154 21.29 -11.93 0.72
N ALA A 155 22.04 -12.42 -0.28
CA ALA A 155 23.47 -12.70 -0.14
C ALA A 155 24.28 -11.42 0.11
N GLN A 156 23.97 -10.33 -0.60
CA GLN A 156 24.62 -9.03 -0.39
C GLN A 156 24.33 -8.47 1.00
N ASN A 157 23.09 -8.58 1.48
CA ASN A 157 22.73 -8.20 2.84
C ASN A 157 23.46 -9.04 3.89
N ALA A 158 23.57 -10.36 3.69
CA ALA A 158 24.34 -11.22 4.59
C ALA A 158 25.82 -10.79 4.67
N LEU A 159 26.42 -10.44 3.53
CA LEU A 159 27.80 -9.97 3.47
C LEU A 159 27.97 -8.61 4.17
N LEU A 160 27.05 -7.66 3.95
CA LEU A 160 27.04 -6.38 4.64
C LEU A 160 26.87 -6.54 6.15
N MET A 161 25.96 -7.41 6.59
CA MET A 161 25.75 -7.71 8.00
C MET A 161 26.98 -8.35 8.64
N ALA A 162 27.67 -9.26 7.94
CA ALA A 162 28.92 -9.85 8.40
C ALA A 162 30.05 -8.80 8.48
N ARG A 163 30.11 -7.88 7.53
CA ARG A 163 31.09 -6.77 7.53
C ARG A 163 30.83 -5.81 8.68
N ILE A 164 29.57 -5.49 8.98
CA ILE A 164 29.19 -4.68 10.14
C ILE A 164 29.55 -5.43 11.43
N ALA A 165 29.21 -6.72 11.54
CA ALA A 165 29.53 -7.54 12.71
C ALA A 165 31.06 -7.68 12.95
N GLY A 166 31.87 -7.65 11.89
CA GLY A 166 33.33 -7.65 11.98
C GLY A 166 33.96 -6.26 12.22
N ALA A 167 33.25 -5.18 11.92
CA ALA A 167 33.75 -3.81 12.03
C ALA A 167 33.38 -3.11 13.35
N VAL A 168 32.48 -3.68 14.16
CA VAL A 168 32.22 -3.18 15.52
C VAL A 168 33.38 -3.64 16.41
N PRO A 169 34.23 -2.74 16.92
CA PRO A 169 35.26 -3.12 17.88
C PRO A 169 34.58 -3.72 19.11
N LYS A 170 34.83 -5.01 19.37
CA LYS A 170 34.18 -5.78 20.45
C LYS A 170 34.47 -5.23 21.85
N ASN A 171 35.48 -4.38 22.00
CA ASN A 171 35.79 -3.64 23.21
C ASN A 171 36.14 -2.20 22.83
N PRO A 172 35.21 -1.24 22.97
CA PRO A 172 35.58 0.16 22.83
C PRO A 172 36.54 0.55 23.97
N GLU A 173 37.48 1.46 23.69
CA GLU A 173 38.41 1.96 24.70
C GLU A 173 37.63 2.54 25.90
N PRO A 174 38.12 2.36 27.14
CA PRO A 174 37.50 2.93 28.33
C PRO A 174 37.28 4.43 28.17
N LEU A 175 36.06 4.91 28.42
CA LEU A 175 35.77 6.34 28.37
C LEU A 175 36.53 7.09 29.46
N ASP A 176 37.19 8.18 29.10
CA ASP A 176 37.81 9.09 30.05
C ASP A 176 36.76 9.81 30.90
N GLU A 177 37.09 10.12 32.16
CA GLU A 177 36.15 10.71 33.11
C GLU A 177 35.59 12.06 32.63
N ARG A 178 36.37 12.84 31.88
CA ARG A 178 35.90 14.10 31.29
C ARG A 178 34.77 13.87 30.29
N THR A 179 34.84 12.82 29.49
CA THR A 179 33.75 12.43 28.56
C THR A 179 32.53 11.96 29.34
N LYS A 180 32.72 11.15 30.39
CA LYS A 180 31.62 10.69 31.28
C LYS A 180 30.91 11.85 31.96
N ASP A 181 31.65 12.83 32.47
CA ASP A 181 31.09 14.04 33.10
C ASP A 181 30.30 14.89 32.11
N ARG A 182 30.83 15.08 30.89
CA ARG A 182 30.15 15.82 29.84
C ARG A 182 28.86 15.12 29.41
N ALA A 183 28.90 13.81 29.22
CA ALA A 183 27.72 13.02 28.87
C ALA A 183 26.66 13.11 29.98
N ARG A 184 27.05 13.04 31.26
CA ARG A 184 26.13 13.22 32.39
C ARG A 184 25.47 14.59 32.37
N LYS A 185 26.20 15.67 32.08
CA LYS A 185 25.63 17.03 31.95
C LYS A 185 24.62 17.14 30.81
N GLU A 186 24.94 16.62 29.62
CA GLU A 186 23.99 16.59 28.50
C GLU A 186 22.77 15.72 28.81
N SER A 187 22.94 14.63 29.56
CA SER A 187 21.80 13.79 29.97
C SER A 187 20.82 14.51 30.90
N MET A 188 21.28 15.47 31.69
CA MET A 188 20.40 16.31 32.50
C MET A 188 19.56 17.23 31.63
N LEU A 189 20.15 17.82 30.57
CA LEU A 189 19.41 18.61 29.58
C LEU A 189 18.44 17.75 28.76
N TRP A 190 18.83 16.50 28.47
CA TRP A 190 17.96 15.56 27.79
C TRP A 190 16.73 15.19 28.63
N ARG A 191 16.91 14.97 29.94
CA ARG A 191 15.82 14.61 30.88
C ARG A 191 14.98 15.79 31.35
N ALA A 192 15.61 16.94 31.58
CA ALA A 192 15.00 18.12 32.19
C ALA A 192 14.83 19.30 31.21
N GLY A 193 15.01 19.05 29.91
CA GLY A 193 14.83 20.05 28.86
C GLY A 193 13.43 20.67 28.95
N THR A 194 13.39 22.01 28.99
CA THR A 194 12.17 22.81 29.08
C THR A 194 11.28 22.67 27.84
N THR A 195 11.87 22.33 26.70
CA THR A 195 11.17 22.16 25.42
C THR A 195 11.52 20.82 24.76
N GLN A 196 10.59 20.30 23.94
CA GLN A 196 10.80 19.08 23.16
C GLN A 196 12.03 19.17 22.22
N GLY A 197 12.31 20.37 21.69
CA GLY A 197 13.48 20.63 20.84
C GLY A 197 14.81 20.55 21.59
N GLU A 198 14.86 21.02 22.84
CA GLU A 198 16.07 20.93 23.68
C GLU A 198 16.40 19.50 24.06
N SER A 199 15.37 18.69 24.36
CA SER A 199 15.53 17.26 24.65
C SER A 199 16.07 16.51 23.43
N ALA A 200 15.47 16.73 22.25
CA ALA A 200 15.94 16.11 21.00
C ALA A 200 17.39 16.52 20.65
N ALA A 201 17.73 17.80 20.81
CA ALA A 201 19.09 18.29 20.56
C ALA A 201 20.13 17.71 21.54
N ALA A 202 19.75 17.53 22.81
CA ALA A 202 20.62 16.89 23.80
C ALA A 202 20.82 15.39 23.51
N GLU A 203 19.78 14.69 23.06
CA GLU A 203 19.89 13.29 22.61
C GLU A 203 20.86 13.17 21.43
N GLU A 204 20.73 14.03 20.42
CA GLU A 204 21.60 14.02 19.24
C GLU A 204 23.06 14.29 19.60
N ARG A 205 23.32 15.19 20.56
CA ARG A 205 24.67 15.42 21.09
C ARG A 205 25.23 14.19 21.80
N LEU A 206 24.43 13.47 22.58
CA LEU A 206 24.85 12.22 23.21
C LEU A 206 25.12 11.12 22.17
N ARG A 207 24.30 11.00 21.13
CA ARG A 207 24.52 10.07 20.00
C ARG A 207 25.82 10.38 19.26
N THR A 208 26.06 11.66 18.99
CA THR A 208 27.32 12.12 18.36
C THR A 208 28.53 11.79 19.24
N MET A 209 28.43 11.97 20.57
CA MET A 209 29.51 11.59 21.50
C MET A 209 29.80 10.08 21.49
N ALA A 210 28.75 9.24 21.49
CA ALA A 210 28.89 7.79 21.39
C ALA A 210 29.55 7.38 20.06
N GLN A 211 29.07 7.93 18.94
CA GLN A 211 29.60 7.67 17.60
C GLN A 211 31.08 8.07 17.47
N ASN A 212 31.46 9.25 17.96
CA ASN A 212 32.85 9.74 17.93
C ASN A 212 33.82 8.87 18.72
N ARG A 213 33.30 8.07 19.66
CA ARG A 213 34.09 7.12 20.45
C ARG A 213 33.89 5.66 20.01
N HIS A 214 33.15 5.43 18.93
CA HIS A 214 32.79 4.11 18.43
C HIS A 214 32.04 3.24 19.45
N TRP A 215 31.24 3.86 20.31
CA TRP A 215 30.34 3.16 21.23
C TRP A 215 28.95 3.02 20.62
N GLU A 216 28.33 1.86 20.87
CA GLU A 216 26.88 1.72 20.71
C GLU A 216 26.20 2.64 21.74
N PHE A 217 25.10 3.29 21.35
CA PHE A 217 24.50 4.35 22.13
C PHE A 217 24.02 3.87 23.51
N GLU A 218 23.42 2.69 23.62
CA GLU A 218 23.01 2.14 24.91
C GLU A 218 24.20 1.74 25.79
N ALA A 219 25.24 1.14 25.19
CA ALA A 219 26.48 0.82 25.90
C ALA A 219 27.16 2.09 26.45
N PHE A 220 27.18 3.17 25.66
CA PHE A 220 27.73 4.46 26.05
C PHE A 220 27.01 5.06 27.26
N LEU A 221 25.67 5.02 27.26
CA LEU A 221 24.87 5.53 28.38
C LEU A 221 25.09 4.70 29.65
N ARG A 222 25.19 3.37 29.51
CA ARG A 222 25.46 2.47 30.65
C ARG A 222 26.83 2.75 31.26
N GLU A 223 27.86 2.90 30.44
CA GLU A 223 29.23 3.24 30.89
C GLU A 223 29.29 4.61 31.57
N CYS A 224 28.51 5.58 31.08
CA CYS A 224 28.36 6.90 31.69
C CYS A 224 27.44 6.92 32.93
N ARG A 225 26.86 5.78 33.34
CA ARG A 225 25.87 5.65 34.42
C ARG A 225 24.64 6.53 34.24
N ILE A 226 24.21 6.70 32.99
CA ILE A 226 23.00 7.44 32.64
C ILE A 226 21.86 6.42 32.51
N GLU A 227 20.94 6.42 33.46
CA GLU A 227 19.75 5.57 33.40
C GLU A 227 18.87 5.90 32.18
N ARG A 228 18.23 4.88 31.65
CA ARG A 228 17.36 4.97 30.49
C ARG A 228 16.06 5.68 30.89
N PRO A 229 15.62 6.76 30.21
CA PRO A 229 14.28 7.31 30.43
C PRO A 229 13.21 6.23 30.18
N VAL A 230 12.20 6.14 31.05
CA VAL A 230 11.13 5.13 31.00
C VAL A 230 10.37 5.15 29.66
N ASN A 231 10.40 6.28 28.96
CA ASN A 231 9.66 6.51 27.72
C ASN A 231 10.37 5.98 26.45
N TRP A 232 11.50 5.27 26.59
CA TRP A 232 12.28 4.73 25.46
C TRP A 232 11.78 3.35 24.97
N THR A 233 10.56 2.93 25.32
CA THR A 233 9.89 1.85 24.57
C THR A 233 9.47 2.38 23.21
N VAL A 234 10.47 2.40 22.33
CA VAL A 234 10.49 2.46 20.88
C VAL A 234 9.09 2.27 20.26
N ALA A 235 8.56 3.36 19.72
CA ALA A 235 7.89 3.32 18.43
C ALA A 235 8.87 2.66 17.45
N LYS A 236 8.81 1.33 17.39
CA LYS A 236 9.52 0.54 16.38
C LYS A 236 8.68 0.78 15.15
N ALA A 237 9.12 1.70 14.30
CA ALA A 237 8.49 1.96 13.02
C ALA A 237 8.32 0.60 12.31
N ALA A 238 7.07 0.21 12.18
CA ALA A 238 6.61 -0.79 11.22
C ALA A 238 6.59 -0.15 9.83
#